data_AF-A0A8H3AQX1-F1
#
_entry.id   AF-A0A8H3AQX1-F1
#
_cell.length_a   1.000
_cell.length_b   1.000
_cell.length_c   1.000
_cell.angle_alpha   90.00
_cell.angle_beta   90.00
_cell.angle_gamma   90.00
#
_symmetry.space_group_name_H-M   'P 1'
#
loop_
_entity.id
_entity.type
_entity.pdbx_description
1 polymer ?
#
loop_
_entity_poly.entity_id
_entity_poly.type
_entity_poly.pdbx_seq_one_letter_code
_entity_poly.pdbx_strand_id
1 'polypeptide(L)'
;MLLPLVHVLAWGSAAYAWTYTENGIATMTHYTMDVGTIAACGCTGGSTRYPTAALSSLAYGSDGTVGFGSSCGRCFNLTLLNTFLSAPPFYPNPTKSVVIKVTDLCPAISQWCDATESKLNAGGTWLNFDLVWPSVAIPEDWFPGNESFYGKCTPTLWSKIDFPHATNELRLQRLWCMERELSIRPVC
;
A
#
# COMPACT_ATOMS: atom_id res chain seq x y z
N MET A 1 -41.13 -27.63 -38.83
CA MET A 1 -40.19 -26.51 -38.68
C MET A 1 -39.43 -26.72 -37.39
N LEU A 2 -38.15 -27.10 -37.46
CA LEU A 2 -37.28 -27.36 -36.32
C LEU A 2 -36.51 -26.07 -35.99
N LEU A 3 -36.63 -25.55 -34.76
CA LEU A 3 -35.78 -24.47 -34.26
C LEU A 3 -34.38 -25.04 -33.93
N PRO A 4 -33.27 -24.39 -34.30
CA PRO A 4 -31.95 -24.81 -33.86
C PRO A 4 -31.72 -24.33 -32.41
N LEU A 5 -31.40 -25.26 -31.52
CA LEU A 5 -30.95 -24.95 -30.16
C LEU A 5 -29.53 -24.37 -30.25
N VAL A 6 -29.39 -23.05 -30.13
CA VAL A 6 -28.09 -22.40 -29.99
C VAL A 6 -27.60 -22.64 -28.56
N HIS A 7 -26.64 -23.54 -28.38
CA HIS A 7 -25.92 -23.71 -27.11
C HIS A 7 -24.96 -22.54 -26.94
N VAL A 8 -25.36 -21.53 -26.17
CA VAL A 8 -24.45 -20.49 -25.70
C VAL A 8 -23.54 -21.13 -24.66
N LEU A 9 -22.32 -21.49 -25.06
CA LEU A 9 -21.25 -21.81 -24.11
C LEU A 9 -20.96 -20.54 -23.32
N ALA A 10 -21.39 -20.49 -22.06
CA ALA A 10 -20.98 -19.45 -21.13
C ALA A 10 -19.51 -19.72 -20.75
N TRP A 11 -18.60 -18.97 -21.36
CA TRP A 11 -17.19 -18.98 -20.96
C TRP A 11 -17.11 -18.21 -19.64
N GLY A 12 -17.11 -18.93 -18.52
CA GLY A 12 -16.84 -18.34 -17.22
C GLY A 12 -15.38 -17.90 -17.16
N SER A 13 -15.13 -16.60 -17.26
CA SER A 13 -13.83 -16.03 -16.92
C SER A 13 -13.65 -16.15 -15.41
N ALA A 14 -12.88 -17.13 -14.95
CA ALA A 14 -12.43 -17.16 -13.56
C ALA A 14 -11.53 -15.93 -13.35
N ALA A 15 -11.98 -14.98 -12.55
CA ALA A 15 -11.13 -13.87 -12.11
C ALA A 15 -10.01 -14.47 -11.25
N TYR A 16 -8.81 -14.53 -11.80
CA TYR A 16 -7.62 -14.94 -11.06
C TYR A 16 -7.25 -13.83 -10.08
N ALA A 17 -7.44 -14.07 -8.79
CA ALA A 17 -6.98 -13.19 -7.72
C ALA A 17 -5.88 -13.91 -6.96
N TRP A 18 -4.66 -13.40 -7.06
CA TRP A 18 -3.55 -13.89 -6.25
C TRP A 18 -3.84 -13.65 -4.76
N THR A 19 -3.63 -14.68 -3.94
CA THR A 19 -3.89 -14.61 -2.50
C THR A 19 -2.59 -14.41 -1.74
N TYR A 20 -2.60 -13.47 -0.80
CA TYR A 20 -1.50 -13.25 0.13
C TYR A 20 -1.92 -13.50 1.58
N THR A 21 -0.93 -13.69 2.44
CA THR A 21 -1.17 -13.78 3.88
C THR A 21 -1.70 -12.45 4.41
N GLU A 22 -2.79 -12.54 5.18
CA GLU A 22 -3.44 -11.37 5.78
C GLU A 22 -2.71 -10.88 7.04
N ASN A 23 -1.71 -11.63 7.50
CA ASN A 23 -0.82 -11.28 8.60
C ASN A 23 0.61 -11.66 8.23
N GLY A 24 1.59 -10.83 8.58
CA GLY A 24 2.99 -11.17 8.29
C GLY A 24 3.88 -9.95 8.17
N ILE A 25 4.95 -10.11 7.38
CA ILE A 25 5.93 -9.07 7.11
C ILE A 25 5.74 -8.49 5.72
N ALA A 26 5.84 -7.18 5.62
CA ALA A 26 5.84 -6.43 4.36
C ALA A 26 6.92 -5.35 4.39
N THR A 27 7.29 -4.86 3.22
CA THR A 27 7.99 -3.59 3.11
C THR A 27 7.00 -2.42 3.14
N MET A 28 7.46 -1.26 3.56
CA MET A 28 6.72 -0.01 3.43
C MET A 28 7.58 1.05 2.78
N THR A 29 7.02 1.81 1.85
CA THR A 29 7.58 3.08 1.38
C THR A 29 6.59 4.20 1.65
N HIS A 30 6.86 5.42 1.18
CA HIS A 30 5.85 6.46 1.11
C HIS A 30 5.94 7.24 -0.18
N TYR A 31 4.82 7.90 -0.50
CA TYR A 31 4.70 8.83 -1.60
C TYR A 31 3.75 9.97 -1.22
N THR A 32 3.83 11.07 -1.97
CA THR A 32 2.98 12.24 -1.77
C THR A 32 1.74 12.17 -2.66
N MET A 33 0.62 12.64 -2.12
CA MET A 33 -0.64 12.76 -2.86
C MET A 33 -1.39 14.01 -2.38
N ASP A 34 -1.90 14.80 -3.31
CA ASP A 34 -2.70 15.97 -2.99
C ASP A 34 -4.07 15.58 -2.42
N VAL A 35 -4.55 16.36 -1.45
CA VAL A 35 -5.89 16.19 -0.88
C VAL A 35 -6.94 16.35 -1.97
N GLY A 36 -7.86 15.40 -2.09
CA GLY A 36 -8.90 15.36 -3.11
C GLY A 36 -8.57 14.51 -4.35
N THR A 37 -7.36 13.96 -4.44
CA THR A 37 -6.96 13.08 -5.55
C THR A 37 -7.78 11.80 -5.58
N ILE A 38 -8.24 11.41 -6.77
CA ILE A 38 -8.89 10.10 -7.01
C ILE A 38 -7.80 9.10 -7.40
N ALA A 39 -7.50 8.20 -6.47
CA ALA A 39 -6.48 7.16 -6.60
C ALA A 39 -6.96 5.96 -7.46
N ALA A 40 -6.10 4.97 -7.71
CA ALA A 40 -6.36 3.88 -8.65
C ALA A 40 -7.58 3.02 -8.33
N CYS A 41 -8.08 2.99 -7.09
CA CYS A 41 -9.35 2.31 -6.76
C CYS A 41 -10.60 3.04 -7.26
N GLY A 42 -10.46 4.23 -7.85
CA GLY A 42 -11.59 5.02 -8.38
C GLY A 42 -12.57 5.49 -7.31
N CYS A 43 -12.12 5.54 -6.06
CA CYS A 43 -12.89 6.03 -4.92
C CYS A 43 -13.16 7.54 -5.01
N THR A 44 -13.86 8.12 -4.01
CA THR A 44 -13.92 9.60 -3.90
C THR A 44 -12.60 10.20 -3.41
N GLY A 45 -12.26 11.39 -3.91
CA GLY A 45 -11.11 12.17 -3.44
C GLY A 45 -11.10 12.47 -1.94
N GLY A 46 -12.24 12.31 -1.25
CA GLY A 46 -12.33 12.35 0.21
C GLY A 46 -11.50 11.27 0.93
N SER A 47 -11.08 10.20 0.24
CA SER A 47 -10.21 9.14 0.80
C SER A 47 -8.90 9.68 1.35
N THR A 48 -8.33 10.68 0.68
CA THR A 48 -7.06 11.35 1.04
C THR A 48 -7.07 12.05 2.40
N ARG A 49 -8.25 12.19 3.03
CA ARG A 49 -8.41 12.74 4.39
C ARG A 49 -8.24 11.68 5.49
N TYR A 50 -7.98 10.43 5.11
CA TYR A 50 -7.77 9.30 6.00
C TYR A 50 -6.45 8.60 5.67
N PRO A 51 -5.88 7.80 6.58
CA PRO A 51 -4.66 7.07 6.30
C PRO A 51 -4.92 6.07 5.16
N THR A 52 -4.18 6.25 4.08
CA THR A 52 -4.33 5.49 2.84
C THR A 52 -2.97 5.04 2.33
N ALA A 53 -2.97 3.95 1.58
CA ALA A 53 -1.76 3.42 0.97
C ALA A 53 -2.03 2.84 -0.42
N ALA A 54 -1.00 2.85 -1.24
CA ALA A 54 -0.92 2.05 -2.44
C ALA A 54 -0.42 0.64 -2.09
N LEU A 55 -0.94 -0.39 -2.77
CA LEU A 55 -0.49 -1.78 -2.57
C LEU A 55 0.26 -2.28 -3.82
N SER A 56 1.33 -3.08 -3.64
CA SER A 56 2.10 -3.67 -4.74
C SER A 56 1.19 -4.40 -5.74
N SER A 57 1.43 -4.21 -7.04
CA SER A 57 0.52 -4.63 -8.12
C SER A 57 -0.02 -6.07 -8.01
N LEU A 58 0.85 -7.04 -7.70
CA LEU A 58 0.45 -8.43 -7.49
C LEU A 58 -0.63 -8.58 -6.39
N ALA A 59 -0.44 -7.88 -5.26
CA ALA A 59 -1.34 -7.90 -4.13
C ALA A 59 -2.54 -6.94 -4.27
N TYR A 60 -2.38 -5.87 -5.05
CA TYR A 60 -3.48 -4.99 -5.43
C TYR A 60 -4.52 -5.76 -6.25
N GLY A 61 -4.07 -6.68 -7.11
CA GLY A 61 -4.90 -7.53 -7.94
C GLY A 61 -5.26 -6.92 -9.30
N SER A 62 -4.47 -5.94 -9.75
CA SER A 62 -4.53 -5.31 -11.08
C SER A 62 -3.20 -4.60 -11.36
N ASP A 63 -2.87 -4.41 -12.63
CA ASP A 63 -1.71 -3.65 -13.11
C ASP A 63 -2.07 -2.21 -13.51
N GLY A 64 -3.33 -1.81 -13.30
CA GLY A 64 -3.88 -0.52 -13.70
C GLY A 64 -4.45 -0.49 -15.11
N THR A 65 -4.31 -1.57 -15.90
CA THR A 65 -4.87 -1.66 -17.27
C THR A 65 -6.26 -2.29 -17.31
N VAL A 66 -6.61 -3.12 -16.32
CA VAL A 66 -7.87 -3.89 -16.25
C VAL A 66 -8.88 -3.36 -15.23
N GLY A 67 -8.66 -2.16 -14.70
CA GLY A 67 -9.53 -1.52 -13.71
C GLY A 67 -9.10 -1.75 -12.25
N PHE A 68 -10.05 -1.63 -11.33
CA PHE A 68 -9.80 -1.66 -9.88
C PHE A 68 -9.32 -3.03 -9.41
N GLY A 69 -8.36 -3.04 -8.48
CA GLY A 69 -7.85 -4.27 -7.89
C GLY A 69 -8.80 -4.86 -6.84
N SER A 70 -8.74 -6.18 -6.63
CA SER A 70 -9.57 -6.89 -5.63
C SER A 70 -9.22 -6.52 -4.18
N SER A 71 -8.15 -5.75 -3.98
CA SER A 71 -7.71 -5.23 -2.68
C SER A 71 -8.20 -3.83 -2.36
N CYS A 72 -8.88 -3.16 -3.30
CA CYS A 72 -9.50 -1.87 -3.05
C CYS A 72 -10.44 -1.90 -1.84
N GLY A 73 -10.29 -0.91 -0.95
CA GLY A 73 -11.10 -0.79 0.27
C GLY A 73 -10.68 -1.70 1.43
N ARG A 74 -9.73 -2.62 1.22
CA ARG A 74 -9.20 -3.46 2.32
C ARG A 74 -8.40 -2.63 3.31
N CYS A 75 -8.47 -3.02 4.58
CA CYS A 75 -7.81 -2.29 5.67
C CYS A 75 -6.78 -3.15 6.39
N PHE A 76 -5.68 -2.50 6.77
CA PHE A 76 -4.54 -3.15 7.41
C PHE A 76 -4.04 -2.28 8.55
N ASN A 77 -3.77 -2.89 9.70
CA ASN A 77 -2.96 -2.28 10.73
C ASN A 77 -1.49 -2.52 10.40
N LEU A 78 -0.77 -1.45 10.09
CA LEU A 78 0.65 -1.47 9.75
C LEU A 78 1.46 -1.00 10.94
N THR A 79 2.32 -1.86 11.46
CA THR A 79 3.21 -1.57 12.59
C THR A 79 4.65 -1.46 12.11
N LEU A 80 5.29 -0.32 12.36
CA LEU A 80 6.66 -0.02 11.98
C LEU A 80 7.67 -0.79 12.83
N LEU A 81 8.42 -1.74 12.27
CA LEU A 81 9.37 -2.57 13.04
C LEU A 81 10.80 -2.01 13.02
N ASN A 82 11.31 -1.68 11.84
CA ASN A 82 12.66 -1.19 11.65
C ASN A 82 12.80 -0.45 10.31
N THR A 83 13.94 0.22 10.10
CA THR A 83 14.44 0.61 8.77
C THR A 83 15.65 -0.27 8.42
N PHE A 84 15.42 -1.38 7.72
CA PHE A 84 16.48 -2.35 7.45
C PHE A 84 17.56 -1.86 6.47
N LEU A 85 17.28 -0.81 5.69
CA LEU A 85 18.27 -0.18 4.81
C LEU A 85 19.12 0.89 5.50
N SER A 86 18.78 1.33 6.71
CA SER A 86 19.62 2.29 7.42
C SER A 86 20.84 1.60 8.02
N ALA A 87 21.97 2.30 8.07
CA ALA A 87 23.20 1.81 8.69
C ALA A 87 23.61 2.76 9.82
N PRO A 88 23.44 2.37 11.11
CA PRO A 88 22.83 1.12 11.60
C PRO A 88 21.29 1.09 11.43
N PRO A 89 20.63 -0.09 11.43
CA PRO A 89 19.17 -0.17 11.37
C PRO A 89 18.51 0.63 12.50
N PHE A 90 17.51 1.46 12.17
CA PHE A 90 16.73 2.19 13.17
C PHE A 90 15.54 1.35 13.63
N TYR A 91 15.33 1.27 14.94
CA TYR A 91 14.18 0.61 15.56
C TYR A 91 13.33 1.66 16.29
N PRO A 92 12.07 1.89 15.87
CA PRO A 92 11.20 2.89 16.48
C PRO A 92 10.88 2.55 17.93
N ASN A 93 11.05 3.52 18.82
CA ASN A 93 10.64 3.44 20.23
C ASN A 93 9.93 4.74 20.67
N PRO A 94 8.62 4.72 20.97
CA PRO A 94 7.73 3.57 20.89
C PRO A 94 7.46 3.13 19.44
N THR A 95 7.07 1.87 19.27
CA THR A 95 6.63 1.33 17.98
C THR A 95 5.32 2.00 17.55
N LYS A 96 5.27 2.50 16.32
CA LYS A 96 4.10 3.21 15.77
C LYS A 96 3.25 2.25 14.91
N SER A 97 1.92 2.28 15.08
CA SER A 97 0.97 1.51 14.23
C SER A 97 -0.14 2.38 13.64
N VAL A 98 -0.42 2.24 12.34
CA VAL A 98 -1.46 3.00 11.63
C VAL A 98 -2.38 2.04 10.91
N VAL A 99 -3.69 2.26 11.06
CA VAL A 99 -4.68 1.55 10.27
C VAL A 99 -4.90 2.30 8.97
N ILE A 100 -4.57 1.67 7.85
CA ILE A 100 -4.74 2.23 6.52
C ILE A 100 -5.90 1.56 5.78
N LYS A 101 -6.42 2.25 4.77
CA LYS A 101 -7.24 1.67 3.70
C LYS A 101 -6.43 1.64 2.40
N VAL A 102 -6.46 0.53 1.68
CA VAL A 102 -5.87 0.42 0.34
C VAL A 102 -6.77 1.16 -0.64
N THR A 103 -6.25 2.23 -1.25
CA THR A 103 -6.99 3.06 -2.20
C THR A 103 -6.25 3.25 -3.52
N ASP A 104 -5.00 2.81 -3.59
CA ASP A 104 -4.16 3.05 -4.75
C ASP A 104 -3.33 1.81 -5.15
N LEU A 105 -2.75 1.88 -6.34
CA LEU A 105 -1.87 0.89 -6.92
C LEU A 105 -0.43 1.37 -6.81
N CYS A 106 0.46 0.53 -6.30
CA CYS A 106 1.89 0.68 -6.50
C CYS A 106 2.31 -0.17 -7.71
N PRO A 107 2.54 0.44 -8.89
CA PRO A 107 2.85 -0.30 -10.10
C PRO A 107 4.21 -1.00 -10.02
N ALA A 108 4.36 -2.11 -10.75
CA ALA A 108 5.58 -2.94 -10.80
C ALA A 108 6.75 -2.29 -11.57
N ILE A 109 6.91 -0.96 -11.44
CA ILE A 109 8.04 -0.18 -11.94
C ILE A 109 9.08 0.11 -10.84
N SER A 110 8.67 -0.04 -9.57
CA SER A 110 9.54 0.11 -8.40
C SER A 110 9.98 -1.27 -7.90
N GLN A 111 11.25 -1.40 -7.51
CA GLN A 111 11.81 -2.63 -6.91
C GLN A 111 11.13 -3.06 -5.60
N TRP A 112 10.29 -2.20 -5.03
CA TRP A 112 9.48 -2.51 -3.85
C TRP A 112 8.13 -3.13 -4.23
N CYS A 113 7.64 -2.86 -5.43
CA CYS A 113 6.30 -3.23 -5.90
C CYS A 113 6.32 -4.21 -7.08
N ASP A 114 7.49 -4.76 -7.41
CA ASP A 114 7.75 -5.66 -8.54
C ASP A 114 7.76 -7.15 -8.16
N ALA A 115 7.21 -7.48 -6.99
CA ALA A 115 7.01 -8.87 -6.58
C ALA A 115 6.11 -9.61 -7.58
N THR A 116 6.43 -10.86 -7.85
CA THR A 116 5.63 -11.78 -8.65
C THR A 116 5.31 -13.02 -7.82
N GLU A 117 4.51 -13.95 -8.36
CA GLU A 117 4.20 -15.21 -7.67
C GLU A 117 5.43 -16.04 -7.33
N SER A 118 6.51 -15.88 -8.10
CA SER A 118 7.76 -16.63 -7.97
C SER A 118 8.94 -15.78 -7.48
N LYS A 119 8.76 -14.48 -7.24
CA LYS A 119 9.83 -13.54 -6.92
C LYS A 119 9.41 -12.52 -5.86
N LEU A 120 10.24 -12.36 -4.84
CA LEU A 120 10.11 -11.31 -3.82
C LEU A 120 10.52 -9.95 -4.36
N ASN A 121 10.05 -8.89 -3.72
CA ASN A 121 10.59 -7.55 -3.93
C ASN A 121 12.01 -7.43 -3.33
N ALA A 122 12.64 -6.27 -3.52
CA ALA A 122 14.00 -6.01 -3.04
C ALA A 122 14.18 -6.08 -1.52
N GLY A 123 13.10 -6.04 -0.74
CA GLY A 123 13.12 -6.19 0.72
C GLY A 123 12.83 -7.61 1.19
N GLY A 124 12.73 -8.58 0.28
CA GLY A 124 12.46 -9.97 0.62
C GLY A 124 11.02 -10.24 1.05
N THR A 125 10.05 -9.42 0.60
CA THR A 125 8.63 -9.63 0.87
C THR A 125 7.81 -9.67 -0.42
N TRP A 126 6.60 -10.24 -0.35
CA TRP A 126 5.65 -10.19 -1.47
C TRP A 126 4.83 -8.90 -1.49
N LEU A 127 4.65 -8.29 -0.31
CA LEU A 127 3.82 -7.11 -0.12
C LEU A 127 4.70 -5.88 0.08
N ASN A 128 4.32 -4.79 -0.59
CA ASN A 128 4.76 -3.44 -0.25
C ASN A 128 3.54 -2.55 -0.10
N PHE A 129 3.51 -1.78 0.99
CA PHE A 129 2.57 -0.68 1.18
C PHE A 129 3.29 0.62 0.92
N ASP A 130 2.84 1.40 -0.06
CA ASP A 130 3.32 2.75 -0.28
C ASP A 130 2.39 3.71 0.47
N LEU A 131 2.81 4.18 1.63
CA LEU A 131 1.97 4.99 2.51
C LEU A 131 1.82 6.40 1.95
N VAL A 132 0.60 6.95 1.92
CA VAL A 132 0.40 8.36 1.58
C VAL A 132 0.93 9.23 2.72
N TRP A 133 2.15 9.73 2.56
CA TRP A 133 2.83 10.53 3.55
C TRP A 133 3.87 11.47 2.89
N PRO A 134 3.96 12.74 3.33
CA PRO A 134 3.11 13.41 4.32
C PRO A 134 1.62 13.47 3.92
N SER A 135 0.73 13.46 4.91
CA SER A 135 -0.72 13.60 4.73
C SER A 135 -1.39 14.22 5.95
N VAL A 136 -2.60 14.76 5.78
CA VAL A 136 -3.37 15.36 6.90
C VAL A 136 -3.83 14.33 7.94
N ALA A 137 -3.79 13.04 7.60
CA ALA A 137 -4.33 11.96 8.41
C ALA A 137 -3.26 11.19 9.19
N ILE A 138 -1.98 11.41 8.88
CA ILE A 138 -0.84 10.69 9.47
C ILE A 138 0.12 11.74 10.06
N PRO A 139 0.53 11.60 11.35
CA PRO A 139 1.44 12.55 11.98
C PRO A 139 2.73 12.81 11.19
N GLU A 140 3.23 14.06 11.23
CA GLU A 140 4.48 14.45 10.58
C GLU A 140 5.72 13.73 11.10
N ASP A 141 5.64 13.09 12.26
CA ASP A 141 6.73 12.34 12.87
C ASP A 141 6.59 10.82 12.66
N TRP A 142 5.65 10.39 11.80
CA TRP A 142 5.33 8.98 11.57
C TRP A 142 6.53 8.17 11.12
N PHE A 143 7.19 8.63 10.05
CA PHE A 143 8.46 8.08 9.63
C PHE A 143 9.55 8.60 10.56
N PRO A 144 10.34 7.71 11.16
CA PRO A 144 11.38 8.11 12.09
C PRO A 144 12.50 8.83 11.34
N GLY A 145 12.86 10.01 11.82
CA GLY A 145 14.02 10.76 11.37
C GLY A 145 14.97 11.03 12.53
N ASN A 146 16.28 10.88 12.30
CA ASN A 146 17.31 11.40 13.20
C ASN A 146 18.45 12.01 12.38
N GLU A 147 18.26 13.26 11.95
CA GLU A 147 19.14 13.96 10.98
C GLU A 147 20.57 14.05 11.50
N SER A 148 20.70 14.25 12.80
CA SER A 148 21.98 14.39 13.48
C SER A 148 22.77 13.09 13.52
N PHE A 149 22.11 11.93 13.48
CA PHE A 149 22.76 10.62 13.57
C PHE A 149 22.92 9.92 12.21
N TYR A 150 21.91 10.00 11.33
CA TYR A 150 21.92 9.37 10.01
C TYR A 150 22.36 10.31 8.87
N GLY A 151 22.58 11.59 9.16
CA GLY A 151 22.99 12.60 8.18
C GLY A 151 21.81 13.20 7.40
N LYS A 152 22.06 14.32 6.69
CA LYS A 152 21.09 14.93 5.76
C LYS A 152 21.27 14.36 4.36
N CYS A 153 20.19 13.94 3.70
CA CYS A 153 20.19 13.76 2.25
C CYS A 153 20.23 15.15 1.57
N THR A 154 21.03 15.27 0.50
CA THR A 154 21.43 16.53 -0.18
C THR A 154 20.26 17.32 -0.82
N PRO A 155 20.42 18.62 -1.15
CA PRO A 155 19.38 19.65 -1.06
C PRO A 155 18.41 19.77 -2.25
N THR A 156 18.24 18.76 -3.10
CA THR A 156 17.32 18.82 -4.25
C THR A 156 15.98 18.11 -4.06
N LEU A 157 15.74 17.50 -2.89
CA LEU A 157 14.43 16.97 -2.53
C LEU A 157 14.11 17.33 -1.07
N TRP A 158 13.02 18.07 -0.90
CA TRP A 158 12.31 18.30 0.36
C TRP A 158 11.76 16.92 0.81
N SER A 159 11.91 16.36 2.03
CA SER A 159 11.88 16.89 3.40
C SER A 159 12.61 15.97 4.42
N LYS A 160 12.77 16.45 5.68
CA LYS A 160 13.22 15.76 6.93
C LYS A 160 13.69 14.29 6.78
N ILE A 161 15.00 13.97 6.78
CA ILE A 161 15.56 12.64 6.34
C ILE A 161 14.47 11.75 5.72
N ASP A 162 14.03 12.11 4.52
CA ASP A 162 13.46 11.11 3.67
C ASP A 162 14.64 10.19 3.37
N PHE A 163 14.68 9.01 3.99
CA PHE A 163 15.26 7.87 3.30
C PHE A 163 14.53 7.90 1.96
N PRO A 164 15.17 8.23 0.82
CA PRO A 164 14.44 8.44 -0.43
C PRO A 164 13.68 7.19 -0.88
N HIS A 165 13.89 6.07 -0.17
CA HIS A 165 13.01 4.92 -0.06
C HIS A 165 13.06 4.43 1.39
N ALA A 166 12.26 5.00 2.31
CA ALA A 166 12.21 4.56 3.70
C ALA A 166 11.60 3.17 3.80
N THR A 167 12.32 2.15 3.36
CA THR A 167 11.85 0.78 3.46
C THR A 167 11.91 0.33 4.88
N ASN A 168 10.74 0.28 5.46
CA ASN A 168 10.56 -0.27 6.76
C ASN A 168 10.11 -1.72 6.64
N GLU A 169 10.60 -2.56 7.53
CA GLU A 169 9.94 -3.82 7.79
C GLU A 169 8.67 -3.50 8.59
N LEU A 170 7.53 -4.03 8.13
CA LEU A 170 6.25 -3.91 8.79
C LEU A 170 5.81 -5.23 9.35
N ARG A 171 5.13 -5.18 10.50
CA ARG A 171 4.14 -6.19 10.83
C ARG A 171 2.79 -5.70 10.33
N LEU A 172 2.16 -6.47 9.46
CA LEU A 172 0.78 -6.21 9.04
C LEU A 172 -0.19 -7.16 9.75
N GLN A 173 -1.37 -6.62 10.04
CA GLN A 173 -2.54 -7.39 10.47
C GLN A 173 -3.75 -6.86 9.71
N ARG A 174 -4.41 -7.72 8.92
CA ARG A 174 -5.65 -7.33 8.24
C ARG A 174 -6.74 -7.06 9.27
N LEU A 175 -7.46 -5.98 9.05
CA LEU A 175 -8.62 -5.61 9.85
C LEU A 175 -9.89 -5.69 9.00
N TRP A 176 -10.99 -6.07 9.65
CA TRP A 176 -12.32 -5.87 9.07
C TRP A 176 -12.62 -4.38 9.15
N CYS A 177 -12.72 -3.71 8.00
CA CYS A 177 -13.14 -2.33 7.96
C CYS A 177 -14.66 -2.27 8.20
N MET A 178 -15.09 -2.13 9.45
CA MET A 178 -16.40 -1.57 9.72
C MET A 178 -16.32 -0.07 9.48
N GLU A 179 -17.18 0.44 8.59
CA GLU A 179 -17.33 1.86 8.23
C GLU A 179 -17.47 2.81 9.46
N ARG A 180 -17.73 2.26 10.64
CA ARG A 180 -17.98 3.01 11.88
C ARG A 180 -16.76 3.24 12.78
N GLU A 181 -15.69 2.44 12.70
CA GLU A 181 -14.57 2.57 13.65
C GLU A 181 -13.45 3.51 13.19
N LEU A 182 -13.30 3.74 11.88
CA LEU A 182 -12.30 4.69 11.35
C LEU A 182 -12.90 6.01 10.83
N SER A 183 -14.22 6.18 10.89
CA SER A 183 -14.93 7.26 10.17
C SER A 183 -14.61 7.30 8.67
N ILE A 184 -13.97 6.27 8.10
CA ILE A 184 -13.72 6.16 6.68
C ILE A 184 -15.04 5.67 6.09
N ARG A 185 -15.89 6.60 5.66
CA ARG A 185 -17.12 6.33 4.92
C ARG A 185 -16.86 5.31 3.79
N PRO A 186 -17.88 4.60 3.27
CA PRO A 186 -17.75 3.90 2.00
C PRO A 186 -17.36 4.94 0.96
N VAL A 187 -16.09 4.92 0.65
CA VAL A 187 -15.41 5.89 -0.22
C VAL A 187 -14.86 5.09 -1.39
N CYS A 188 -14.39 3.88 -1.10
CA CYS A 188 -14.98 2.62 -1.52
C CYS A 188 -15.15 1.74 -0.26
#